data_AF-A0A9L0J5X4-F1
#
_entry.id   AF-A0A9L0J5X4-F1
#
_cell.length_a   1.000
_cell.length_b   1.000
_cell.length_c   1.000
_cell.angle_alpha   90.00
_cell.angle_beta   90.00
_cell.angle_gamma   90.00
#
_symmetry.space_group_name_H-M   'P 1'
#
loop_
_entity.id
_entity.type
_entity.pdbx_description
1 polymer ?
#
loop_
_entity_poly.entity_id
_entity_poly.type
_entity_poly.pdbx_seq_one_letter_code
_entity_poly.pdbx_strand_id
1 'polypeptide(L)'
;MAAPRDASFSAGVSFSVADSLPETEKNAAESENTYILRPIFQQRFRPSVVKDCIHAVLKEELANAEYSPEETPQLTKHLSESIKDKLKEMGFDRYKMVVQVVIGEQRGEGVFMAARCFWDADTDNYTHDVFMNK
;
A
#
# COMPACT_ATOMS: atom_id res chain seq x y z
N MET A 1 70.87 -36.32 -28.41
CA MET A 1 69.85 -37.31 -28.82
C MET A 1 68.57 -36.53 -29.15
N ALA A 2 68.24 -36.47 -30.45
CA ALA A 2 66.98 -36.07 -31.09
C ALA A 2 66.32 -34.68 -30.80
N ALA A 3 66.31 -33.83 -31.83
CA ALA A 3 65.18 -32.96 -32.21
C ALA A 3 64.22 -33.75 -33.13
N PRO A 4 62.96 -33.33 -33.43
CA PRO A 4 62.64 -32.19 -34.33
C PRO A 4 61.36 -31.37 -33.94
N ARG A 5 61.21 -30.08 -34.34
CA ARG A 5 60.39 -29.47 -35.45
C ARG A 5 58.86 -29.69 -35.32
N ASP A 6 57.92 -28.76 -35.52
CA ASP A 6 57.70 -27.63 -36.45
C ASP A 6 56.73 -26.59 -35.80
N ALA A 7 56.93 -25.27 -35.85
CA ALA A 7 56.53 -24.29 -36.89
C ALA A 7 55.01 -24.08 -37.12
N SER A 8 54.49 -22.92 -36.70
CA SER A 8 53.50 -22.09 -37.46
C SER A 8 53.30 -20.77 -36.73
N PHE A 9 53.93 -19.69 -37.19
CA PHE A 9 53.49 -18.71 -38.20
C PHE A 9 52.70 -17.54 -37.56
N SER A 10 53.44 -16.46 -37.33
CA SER A 10 52.94 -15.12 -37.04
C SER A 10 52.41 -14.49 -38.32
N ALA A 11 51.16 -14.02 -38.28
CA ALA A 11 50.68 -12.96 -39.15
C ALA A 11 50.03 -11.91 -38.27
N GLY A 12 50.60 -10.70 -38.28
CA GLY A 12 49.95 -9.53 -37.70
C GLY A 12 48.69 -9.17 -38.47
N VAL A 13 47.85 -8.33 -37.88
CA VAL A 13 47.71 -6.91 -38.23
C VAL A 13 46.72 -6.28 -37.24
N SER A 14 47.12 -5.11 -36.77
CA SER A 14 46.42 -4.17 -35.90
C SER A 14 45.08 -3.72 -36.48
N PHE A 15 44.11 -3.36 -35.63
CA PHE A 15 43.46 -2.04 -35.59
C PHE A 15 42.21 -2.05 -34.69
N SER A 16 42.09 -1.01 -33.89
CA SER A 16 41.08 -0.76 -32.85
C SER A 16 39.72 -0.38 -33.44
N VAL A 17 38.63 -0.94 -32.88
CA VAL A 17 37.32 -0.29 -32.88
C VAL A 17 36.69 -0.51 -31.50
N ALA A 18 36.35 0.59 -30.86
CA ALA A 18 35.61 0.64 -29.62
C ALA A 18 34.23 -0.01 -29.79
N ASP A 19 33.83 -0.83 -28.82
CA ASP A 19 32.42 -0.94 -28.49
C ASP A 19 32.26 -0.91 -26.97
N SER A 20 31.86 0.26 -26.51
CA SER A 20 31.43 0.56 -25.15
C SER A 20 30.03 -0.01 -24.94
N LEU A 21 29.93 -1.13 -24.22
CA LEU A 21 28.68 -1.57 -23.62
C LEU A 21 28.54 -0.90 -22.25
N PRO A 22 27.50 -0.10 -22.00
CA PRO A 22 27.26 0.46 -20.68
C PRO A 22 26.79 -0.67 -19.77
N GLU A 23 27.59 -0.98 -18.75
CA GLU A 23 27.12 -1.67 -17.55
C GLU A 23 25.97 -0.83 -16.97
N THR A 24 24.75 -1.19 -17.33
CA THR A 24 23.56 -0.69 -16.66
C THR A 24 23.47 -1.46 -15.35
N GLU A 25 24.29 -1.06 -14.39
CA GLU A 25 24.05 -1.37 -12.99
C GLU A 25 22.74 -0.68 -12.60
N LYS A 26 21.65 -1.43 -12.73
CA LYS A 26 20.37 -1.10 -12.14
C LYS A 26 20.54 -1.25 -10.63
N ASN A 27 21.17 -0.26 -10.01
CA ASN A 27 21.09 -0.02 -8.57
C ASN A 27 19.62 0.33 -8.26
N ALA A 28 18.76 -0.69 -8.18
CA ALA A 28 17.67 -0.65 -7.23
C ALA A 28 18.37 -0.63 -5.88
N ALA A 29 18.67 0.57 -5.39
CA ALA A 29 19.19 0.76 -4.05
C ALA A 29 18.26 -0.02 -3.12
N GLU A 30 18.75 -1.15 -2.62
CA GLU A 30 18.09 -1.87 -1.56
C GLU A 30 17.91 -0.84 -0.45
N SER A 31 16.66 -0.51 -0.12
CA SER A 31 16.43 0.49 0.92
C SER A 31 17.04 -0.06 2.20
N GLU A 32 18.17 0.51 2.62
CA GLU A 32 18.82 0.08 3.85
C GLU A 32 17.80 0.17 5.00
N ASN A 33 17.76 -0.87 5.83
CA ASN A 33 16.89 -0.89 6.99
C ASN A 33 17.25 0.30 7.89
N THR A 34 16.41 1.32 7.92
CA THR A 34 16.67 2.53 8.71
C THR A 34 16.46 2.29 10.21
N TYR A 35 15.92 1.11 10.59
CA TYR A 35 15.53 0.71 11.96
C TYR A 35 14.66 1.74 12.71
N ILE A 36 14.06 2.69 11.99
CA ILE A 36 13.17 3.69 12.57
C ILE A 36 11.90 2.98 13.03
N LEU A 37 11.65 2.97 14.34
CA LEU A 37 10.47 2.33 14.92
C LEU A 37 9.20 3.18 14.77
N ARG A 38 9.35 4.52 14.79
CA ARG A 38 8.22 5.47 14.77
C ARG A 38 8.05 6.08 13.36
N PRO A 39 6.82 6.19 12.84
CA PRO A 39 6.57 6.87 11.57
C PRO A 39 7.07 8.32 11.59
N ILE A 40 7.69 8.77 10.49
CA ILE A 40 8.09 10.16 10.33
C ILE A 40 6.86 11.07 10.33
N PHE A 41 7.04 12.34 10.69
CA PHE A 41 5.92 13.29 10.89
C PHE A 41 4.95 13.39 9.70
N GLN A 42 5.47 13.27 8.47
CA GLN A 42 4.66 13.31 7.25
C GLN A 42 3.78 12.07 7.07
N GLN A 43 4.25 10.91 7.52
CA GLN A 43 3.55 9.62 7.43
C GLN A 43 2.68 9.32 8.66
N ARG A 44 2.70 10.18 9.69
CA ARG A 44 1.88 9.97 10.89
C ARG A 44 0.40 9.90 10.53
N PHE A 45 -0.30 8.98 11.18
CA PHE A 45 -1.75 8.86 11.07
C PHE A 45 -2.45 10.16 11.48
N ARG A 46 -3.27 10.72 10.60
CA ARG A 46 -4.04 11.95 10.84
C ARG A 46 -5.53 11.62 10.80
N PRO A 47 -6.20 11.55 11.96
CA PRO A 47 -7.61 11.13 12.03
C PRO A 47 -8.56 11.95 11.16
N SER A 48 -8.31 13.26 11.01
CA SER A 48 -9.12 14.14 10.17
C SER A 48 -9.07 13.77 8.69
N VAL A 49 -7.86 13.62 8.14
CA VAL A 49 -7.67 13.29 6.71
C VAL A 49 -8.24 11.90 6.40
N VAL A 50 -8.02 10.93 7.31
CA VAL A 50 -8.59 9.59 7.18
C VAL A 50 -10.12 9.63 7.26
N LYS A 51 -10.69 10.44 8.16
CA LYS A 51 -12.14 10.62 8.27
C LYS A 51 -12.74 11.18 6.98
N ASP A 52 -12.13 12.21 6.41
CA ASP A 52 -12.60 12.81 5.15
C ASP A 52 -12.52 11.80 3.99
N CYS A 53 -11.47 10.98 3.94
CA CYS A 53 -11.34 9.89 2.97
C CYS A 53 -12.45 8.85 3.13
N ILE A 54 -12.75 8.43 4.36
CA ILE A 54 -13.83 7.48 4.65
C ILE A 54 -15.17 8.09 4.21
N HIS A 55 -15.44 9.34 4.59
CA HIS A 55 -16.69 10.01 4.25
C HIS A 55 -16.91 10.12 2.75
N ALA A 56 -15.85 10.42 1.99
CA ALA A 56 -15.91 10.49 0.54
C ALA A 56 -16.32 9.14 -0.08
N VAL A 57 -15.72 8.03 0.36
CA VAL A 57 -16.08 6.67 -0.11
C VAL A 57 -17.52 6.32 0.26
N LEU A 58 -17.90 6.56 1.52
CA LEU A 58 -19.26 6.26 1.98
C LEU A 58 -20.30 7.05 1.17
N LYS A 59 -20.04 8.33 0.91
CA LYS A 59 -20.95 9.16 0.11
C LYS A 59 -21.01 8.74 -1.35
N GLU A 60 -19.88 8.38 -1.95
CA GLU A 60 -19.80 7.91 -3.34
C GLU A 60 -20.63 6.64 -3.55
N GLU A 61 -20.48 5.67 -2.67
CA GLU A 61 -21.07 4.33 -2.80
C GLU A 61 -22.49 4.26 -2.24
N LEU A 62 -22.77 4.91 -1.11
CA LEU A 62 -24.03 4.74 -0.40
C LEU A 62 -25.08 5.80 -0.72
N ALA A 63 -24.74 6.98 -1.25
CA ALA A 63 -25.72 8.08 -1.39
C ALA A 63 -26.95 7.75 -2.24
N ASN A 64 -26.85 6.77 -3.15
CA ASN A 64 -27.96 6.30 -3.98
C ASN A 64 -28.27 4.81 -3.77
N ALA A 65 -27.68 4.19 -2.74
CA ALA A 65 -27.89 2.77 -2.46
C ALA A 65 -29.11 2.58 -1.55
N GLU A 66 -29.97 1.63 -1.91
CA GLU A 66 -31.04 1.15 -1.05
C GLU A 66 -30.60 -0.09 -0.27
N TYR A 67 -31.15 -0.28 0.93
CA TYR A 67 -30.80 -1.44 1.74
C TYR A 67 -31.43 -2.70 1.14
N SER A 68 -30.59 -3.67 0.79
CA SER A 68 -31.00 -5.02 0.39
C SER A 68 -30.27 -6.06 1.24
N PRO A 69 -30.96 -6.96 1.97
CA PRO A 69 -30.31 -7.94 2.83
C PRO A 69 -29.44 -8.95 2.06
N GLU A 70 -29.73 -9.15 0.77
CA GLU A 70 -28.99 -10.08 -0.10
C GLU A 70 -27.68 -9.48 -0.63
N GLU A 71 -27.64 -8.15 -0.83
CA GLU A 71 -26.50 -7.42 -1.43
C GLU A 71 -25.62 -6.73 -0.38
N THR A 72 -26.19 -6.42 0.79
CA THR A 72 -25.49 -5.73 1.88
C THR A 72 -24.21 -6.44 2.32
N PRO A 73 -24.12 -7.79 2.40
CA PRO A 73 -22.88 -8.47 2.76
C PRO A 73 -21.75 -8.23 1.76
N GLN A 74 -22.03 -8.29 0.45
CA GLN A 74 -21.04 -7.98 -0.59
C GLN A 74 -20.65 -6.50 -0.55
N LEU A 75 -21.62 -5.61 -0.41
CA LEU A 75 -21.40 -4.16 -0.32
C LEU A 75 -20.51 -3.80 0.88
N THR A 76 -20.77 -4.39 2.05
CA THR A 76 -19.97 -4.17 3.27
C THR A 76 -18.52 -4.59 3.06
N LYS A 77 -18.30 -5.77 2.45
CA LYS A 77 -16.96 -6.24 2.11
C LYS A 77 -16.28 -5.29 1.11
N HIS A 78 -16.98 -4.92 0.05
CA HIS A 78 -16.48 -4.01 -0.98
C HIS A 78 -16.04 -2.67 -0.38
N LEU A 79 -16.87 -2.06 0.47
CA LEU A 79 -16.54 -0.82 1.17
C LEU A 79 -15.30 -0.97 2.05
N SER A 80 -15.20 -2.06 2.81
CA SER A 80 -14.04 -2.31 3.66
C SER A 80 -12.73 -2.41 2.88
N GLU A 81 -12.78 -3.02 1.68
CA GLU A 81 -11.63 -3.15 0.78
C GLU A 81 -11.29 -1.82 0.12
N SER A 82 -12.30 -1.12 -0.41
CA SER A 82 -12.15 0.20 -1.05
C SER A 82 -11.55 1.24 -0.11
N ILE A 83 -12.09 1.35 1.12
CA ILE A 83 -11.52 2.26 2.14
C ILE A 83 -10.08 1.88 2.44
N LYS A 84 -9.81 0.60 2.72
CA LYS A 84 -8.45 0.12 3.04
C LYS A 84 -7.47 0.43 1.92
N ASP A 85 -7.85 0.26 0.66
CA ASP A 85 -6.98 0.49 -0.48
C ASP A 85 -6.74 1.98 -0.72
N LYS A 86 -7.77 2.85 -0.61
CA LYS A 86 -7.56 4.32 -0.60
C LYS A 86 -6.64 4.76 0.54
N LEU A 87 -6.71 4.15 1.72
CA LEU A 87 -5.80 4.46 2.83
C LEU A 87 -4.36 4.03 2.55
N LYS A 88 -4.12 2.94 1.83
CA LYS A 88 -2.75 2.54 1.44
C LYS A 88 -2.12 3.57 0.51
N GLU A 89 -2.91 4.17 -0.38
CA GLU A 89 -2.44 5.20 -1.32
C GLU A 89 -2.06 6.52 -0.63
N MET A 90 -2.49 6.73 0.62
CA MET A 90 -2.18 7.94 1.40
C MET A 90 -0.77 7.95 2.03
N GLY A 91 0.06 6.93 1.77
CA GLY A 91 1.46 6.90 2.20
C GLY A 91 1.66 6.49 3.66
N PHE A 92 0.77 5.65 4.20
CA PHE A 92 0.89 5.07 5.53
C PHE A 92 1.72 3.77 5.53
N ASP A 93 2.90 3.79 4.92
CA ASP A 93 3.70 2.58 4.58
C ASP A 93 4.10 1.72 5.80
N ARG A 94 4.21 2.36 6.97
CA ARG A 94 4.64 1.74 8.23
C ARG A 94 3.47 1.27 9.11
N TYR A 95 2.23 1.46 8.66
CA TYR A 95 1.04 1.15 9.43
C TYR A 95 0.38 -0.14 8.95
N LYS A 96 -0.15 -0.91 9.91
CA LYS A 96 -1.11 -1.96 9.63
C LYS A 96 -2.52 -1.39 9.81
N MET A 97 -3.28 -1.30 8.72
CA MET A 97 -4.65 -0.79 8.76
C MET A 97 -5.65 -1.91 9.00
N VAL A 98 -6.65 -1.62 9.83
CA VAL A 98 -7.83 -2.46 10.03
C VAL A 98 -9.06 -1.58 9.79
N VAL A 99 -9.94 -2.03 8.89
CA VAL A 99 -11.19 -1.34 8.56
C VAL A 99 -12.34 -2.24 8.95
N GLN A 100 -13.29 -1.70 9.72
CA GLN A 100 -14.53 -2.37 10.08
C GLN A 100 -15.70 -1.55 9.53
N VAL A 101 -16.58 -2.21 8.78
CA VAL A 101 -17.79 -1.59 8.22
C VAL A 101 -19.01 -2.32 8.78
N VAL A 102 -20.02 -1.55 9.16
CA VAL A 102 -21.32 -2.06 9.63
C VAL A 102 -22.40 -1.28 8.90
N ILE A 103 -23.31 -2.00 8.23
CA ILE A 103 -24.48 -1.44 7.57
C ILE A 103 -25.72 -2.02 8.24
N GLY A 104 -26.69 -1.16 8.56
CA GLY A 104 -27.96 -1.55 9.14
C GLY A 104 -29.11 -0.78 8.49
N GLU A 105 -30.27 -1.43 8.43
CA GLU A 105 -31.52 -0.79 8.00
C GLU A 105 -32.07 0.11 9.11
N GLN A 106 -32.56 1.29 8.76
CA GLN A 106 -33.16 2.21 9.73
C GLN A 106 -34.66 1.92 9.90
N ARG A 107 -35.02 1.01 10.81
CA ARG A 107 -36.42 0.68 11.10
C ARG A 107 -36.91 1.19 12.46
N GLY A 108 -36.12 2.08 13.07
CA GLY A 108 -36.39 2.66 14.39
C GLY A 108 -35.70 1.94 15.54
N GLU A 109 -34.86 0.93 15.27
CA GLU A 109 -33.98 0.35 16.29
C GLU A 109 -32.80 1.28 16.62
N GLY A 110 -32.33 1.21 17.87
CA GLY A 110 -31.11 1.90 18.30
C GLY A 110 -29.89 0.97 18.22
N VAL A 111 -28.77 1.49 17.71
CA VAL A 111 -27.49 0.77 17.67
C VAL A 111 -26.44 1.59 18.42
N PHE A 112 -25.67 0.93 19.29
CA PHE A 112 -24.52 1.53 19.98
C PHE A 112 -23.26 0.69 19.72
N MET A 113 -22.21 1.35 19.24
CA MET A 113 -20.92 0.72 18.96
C MET A 113 -19.85 1.25 19.92
N ALA A 114 -19.08 0.33 20.50
CA ALA A 114 -17.92 0.65 21.33
C ALA A 114 -16.78 -0.31 21.03
N ALA A 115 -15.54 0.19 21.15
CA ALA A 115 -14.32 -0.60 21.04
C ALA A 115 -13.46 -0.36 22.29
N ARG A 116 -12.76 -1.40 22.73
CA ARG A 116 -11.72 -1.30 23.75
C ARG A 116 -10.44 -1.87 23.18
N CYS A 117 -9.35 -1.12 23.33
CA CYS A 117 -8.08 -1.49 22.73
C CYS A 117 -6.92 -1.22 23.70
N PHE A 118 -5.89 -2.06 23.61
CA PHE A 118 -4.60 -1.86 24.25
C PHE A 118 -3.63 -1.39 23.16
N TRP A 119 -3.33 -0.10 23.17
CA TRP A 119 -2.62 0.59 22.08
C TRP A 119 -1.38 1.33 22.59
N ASP A 120 -0.37 1.42 21.74
CA ASP A 120 0.75 2.33 21.93
C ASP A 120 0.24 3.77 21.70
N ALA A 121 0.38 4.63 22.71
CA ALA A 121 -0.16 5.99 22.69
C ALA A 121 0.50 6.91 21.65
N ASP A 122 1.69 6.57 21.15
CA ASP A 122 2.44 7.39 20.20
C ASP A 122 2.21 6.95 18.75
N THR A 123 1.94 5.66 18.50
CA THR A 123 1.83 5.12 17.13
C THR A 123 0.44 4.68 16.74
N ASP A 124 -0.35 4.16 17.66
CA ASP A 124 -1.67 3.61 17.34
C ASP A 124 -2.74 4.70 17.39
N ASN A 125 -3.73 4.60 16.50
CA ASN A 125 -4.78 5.59 16.42
C ASN A 125 -6.06 4.99 15.82
N TYR A 126 -7.16 5.72 15.95
CA TYR A 126 -8.46 5.32 15.47
C TYR A 126 -9.30 6.51 15.05
N THR A 127 -10.09 6.29 14.02
CA THR A 127 -11.11 7.22 13.56
C THR A 127 -12.31 6.42 13.09
N HIS A 128 -13.47 7.05 13.12
CA HIS A 128 -14.70 6.49 12.59
C HIS A 128 -15.49 7.58 11.90
N ASP A 129 -16.39 7.16 11.03
CA ASP A 129 -17.36 8.03 10.41
C ASP A 129 -18.72 7.32 10.32
N VAL A 130 -19.78 8.12 10.27
CA VAL A 130 -21.16 7.63 10.22
C VAL A 130 -21.85 8.31 9.05
N PHE A 131 -22.47 7.50 8.20
CA PHE A 131 -23.25 7.95 7.06
C PHE A 131 -24.67 7.44 7.19
N MET A 132 -25.65 8.31 6.92
CA MET A 132 -27.08 7.99 6.98
C MET A 132 -27.72 8.43 5.67
N ASN A 133 -28.37 7.48 5.00
CA ASN A 133 -29.20 7.77 3.85
C ASN A 133 -30.51 8.45 4.28
N LYS A 134 -31.13 9.15 3.32
CA LYS A 134 -32.44 9.78 3.50
C LYS A 134 -33.56 8.75 3.43
#